data_AF-A0A098B5D7-F1
#
_entry.id   AF-A0A098B5D7-F1
#
_cell.length_a   1.000
_cell.length_b   1.000
_cell.length_c   1.000
_cell.angle_alpha   90.00
_cell.angle_beta   90.00
_cell.angle_gamma   90.00
#
_symmetry.space_group_name_H-M   'P 1'
#
loop_
_entity.id
_entity.type
_entity.pdbx_description
1 polymer ?
#
loop_
_entity_poly.entity_id
_entity_poly.type
_entity_poly.pdbx_seq_one_letter_code
_entity_poly.pdbx_strand_id
1 'polypeptide(L)'
;MNRGSTSEKVIVLGIDGMDPRITKKLVDEGKLPNIRAFIERGSAREDLVLMGAIPTVTPPCWTTLATGAYPGTHGITDFWRQSRKNLDAVT
;
A
#
# COMPACT_ATOMS: atom_id res chain seq x y z
N MET A 1 -18.04 11.48 31.69
CA MET A 1 -18.74 11.00 30.48
C MET A 1 -17.70 10.40 29.54
N ASN A 2 -17.63 9.07 29.47
CA ASN A 2 -16.73 8.38 28.55
C ASN A 2 -17.42 8.37 27.18
N ARG A 3 -17.07 9.32 26.30
CA ARG A 3 -17.56 9.31 24.91
C ARG A 3 -16.78 8.24 24.14
N GLY A 4 -17.09 6.97 24.41
CA GLY A 4 -16.59 5.87 23.60
C GLY A 4 -17.10 6.05 22.17
N SER A 5 -16.20 6.03 21.19
CA SER A 5 -16.57 6.00 19.77
C SER A 5 -17.53 4.83 19.52
N THR A 6 -18.62 5.08 18.79
CA THR A 6 -19.60 4.06 18.40
C THR A 6 -19.17 3.24 17.19
N SER A 7 -17.97 3.49 16.64
CA SER A 7 -17.43 2.74 15.51
C SER A 7 -16.44 1.69 15.98
N GLU A 8 -16.48 0.52 15.35
CA GLU A 8 -15.38 -0.45 15.42
C GLU A 8 -14.07 0.21 15.00
N LYS A 9 -12.99 -0.08 15.73
CA LYS A 9 -11.66 0.44 15.41
C LYS A 9 -11.08 -0.39 14.26
N VAL A 10 -10.66 0.29 13.19
CA VAL A 10 -10.02 -0.33 12.03
C VAL A 10 -8.56 0.11 11.95
N ILE A 11 -7.68 -0.84 11.60
CA ILE A 11 -6.27 -0.57 11.28
C ILE A 11 -6.05 -0.94 9.82
N VAL A 12 -5.41 -0.03 9.08
CA VAL A 12 -4.88 -0.28 7.74
C VAL A 12 -3.36 -0.34 7.87
N LEU A 13 -2.76 -1.48 7.56
CA LEU A 13 -1.32 -1.71 7.60
C LEU A 13 -0.80 -1.88 6.17
N GLY A 14 0.12 -1.00 5.74
CA GLY A 14 0.87 -1.18 4.51
C GLY A 14 2.31 -1.58 4.80
N ILE A 15 2.87 -2.46 3.96
CA ILE A 15 4.28 -2.87 4.00
C ILE A 15 4.91 -2.40 2.70
N ASP A 16 5.81 -1.42 2.77
CA ASP A 16 6.46 -0.87 1.58
C ASP A 16 7.36 -1.92 0.91
N GLY A 17 7.31 -2.00 -0.41
CA GLY A 17 8.12 -2.94 -1.20
C GLY A 17 7.81 -4.43 -1.02
N MET A 18 6.65 -4.81 -0.44
CA MET A 18 6.28 -6.22 -0.29
C MET A 18 5.96 -6.87 -1.65
N ASP A 19 6.92 -7.61 -2.22
CA ASP A 19 6.71 -8.36 -3.46
C ASP A 19 5.81 -9.60 -3.21
N PRO A 20 4.71 -9.78 -3.96
CA PRO A 20 3.77 -10.86 -3.73
C PRO A 20 4.36 -12.24 -4.01
N ARG A 21 5.28 -12.38 -4.97
CA ARG A 21 5.90 -13.65 -5.34
C ARG A 21 6.87 -14.12 -4.26
N ILE A 22 7.70 -13.21 -3.75
CA ILE A 22 8.62 -13.51 -2.63
C ILE A 22 7.80 -13.86 -1.39
N THR A 23 6.77 -13.08 -1.09
CA THR A 23 5.91 -13.32 0.07
C THR A 23 5.22 -14.67 -0.02
N LYS A 24 4.62 -15.01 -1.17
CA LYS A 24 3.96 -16.30 -1.40
C LYS A 24 4.94 -17.47 -1.23
N LYS A 25 6.12 -17.38 -1.86
CA LYS A 25 7.18 -18.39 -1.72
C LYS A 25 7.53 -18.63 -0.25
N LEU A 26 7.74 -17.56 0.53
CA LEU A 26 8.12 -17.69 1.94
C LEU A 26 6.96 -18.18 2.83
N VAL A 27 5.71 -17.90 2.49
CA VAL A 27 4.53 -18.49 3.14
C VAL A 27 4.44 -19.99 2.87
N ASP A 28 4.70 -20.41 1.63
CA ASP A 28 4.68 -21.82 1.22
C ASP A 28 5.82 -22.62 1.86
N GLU A 29 6.99 -22.00 2.02
CA GLU A 29 8.13 -22.56 2.78
C GLU A 29 7.89 -22.58 4.31
N GLY A 30 6.76 -22.05 4.79
CA GLY A 30 6.43 -22.01 6.22
C GLY A 30 7.20 -20.96 7.04
N LYS A 31 7.89 -20.01 6.38
CA LYS A 31 8.74 -19.00 7.03
C LYS A 31 8.00 -17.75 7.49
N LEU A 32 6.76 -17.55 7.05
CA LEU A 32 5.93 -16.39 7.40
C LEU A 32 4.64 -16.82 8.12
N PRO A 33 4.75 -17.37 9.36
CA PRO A 33 3.61 -17.96 10.08
C PRO A 33 2.50 -16.95 10.38
N ASN A 34 2.84 -15.70 10.67
CA ASN A 34 1.85 -14.65 10.92
C ASN A 34 1.07 -14.26 9.65
N ILE A 35 1.75 -14.18 8.51
CA ILE A 35 1.09 -13.90 7.22
C ILE A 35 0.19 -15.07 6.83
N ARG A 36 0.67 -16.31 6.99
CA ARG A 36 -0.16 -17.52 6.81
C ARG A 36 -1.43 -17.46 7.65
N ALA A 37 -1.30 -17.13 8.94
CA ALA A 37 -2.46 -17.00 9.83
C ALA A 37 -3.44 -15.90 9.37
N PHE A 38 -2.96 -14.77 8.84
CA PHE A 38 -3.82 -13.74 8.27
C PHE A 38 -4.56 -14.20 7.01
N ILE A 39 -3.90 -14.96 6.14
CA ILE A 39 -4.51 -15.53 4.92
C ILE A 39 -5.60 -16.54 5.30
N GLU A 40 -5.31 -17.48 6.20
CA GLU A 40 -6.23 -18.55 6.60
C GLU A 40 -7.45 -18.03 7.37
N ARG A 41 -7.31 -16.94 8.12
CA ARG A 41 -8.39 -16.31 8.90
C ARG A 41 -9.16 -15.24 8.14
N GLY A 42 -8.66 -14.82 6.98
CA GLY A 42 -9.13 -13.65 6.26
C GLY A 42 -9.46 -13.94 4.81
N SER A 43 -9.29 -12.93 3.96
CA SER A 43 -9.48 -13.03 2.52
C SER A 43 -8.26 -12.46 1.81
N ALA A 44 -7.71 -13.23 0.88
CA ALA A 44 -6.60 -12.84 0.04
C ALA A 44 -6.72 -13.52 -1.33
N ARG A 45 -6.07 -12.97 -2.36
CA ARG A 45 -5.87 -13.69 -3.62
C ARG A 45 -4.86 -14.81 -3.40
N GLU A 46 -5.01 -15.91 -4.14
CA GLU A 46 -4.08 -17.05 -4.07
C GLU A 46 -2.63 -16.65 -4.44
N ASP A 47 -2.48 -15.72 -5.38
CA ASP A 47 -1.19 -15.21 -5.85
C ASP A 47 -0.64 -14.01 -5.04
N LEU A 48 -1.41 -13.53 -4.05
CA LEU A 48 -1.14 -12.33 -3.25
C LEU A 48 -0.98 -11.02 -4.04
N VAL A 49 -1.29 -10.98 -5.34
CA VAL A 49 -1.05 -9.81 -6.19
C VAL A 49 -2.14 -8.75 -5.98
N LEU A 50 -1.71 -7.54 -5.61
CA LEU A 50 -2.55 -6.34 -5.57
C LEU A 50 -2.12 -5.36 -6.68
N MET A 51 -3.09 -4.83 -7.42
CA MET A 51 -2.84 -3.73 -8.36
C MET A 51 -2.70 -2.42 -7.58
N GLY A 52 -1.50 -1.86 -7.55
CA GLY A 52 -1.23 -0.55 -6.98
C GLY A 52 -1.62 0.61 -7.91
N ALA A 53 -1.32 1.83 -7.47
CA ALA A 53 -1.38 3.01 -8.33
C ALA A 53 -0.32 2.93 -9.43
N ILE A 54 -0.60 3.57 -10.57
CA ILE A 54 0.38 3.76 -11.66
C ILE A 54 0.74 5.25 -11.72
N PRO A 55 2.03 5.61 -11.58
CA PRO A 55 3.20 4.72 -11.50
C PRO A 55 3.36 4.07 -10.12
N THR A 56 3.95 2.85 -10.09
CA THR A 56 4.16 2.07 -8.86
C THR A 56 5.34 2.60 -8.04
N VAL A 57 5.23 3.83 -7.56
CA VAL A 57 6.23 4.52 -6.72
C VAL A 57 5.61 4.78 -5.35
N THR A 58 6.45 4.85 -4.30
CA THR A 58 6.01 5.05 -2.91
C THR A 58 5.02 6.24 -2.77
N PRO A 59 5.32 7.50 -3.19
CA PRO A 59 4.40 8.62 -2.98
C PRO A 59 3.03 8.49 -3.64
N PRO A 60 2.90 8.12 -4.94
CA PRO A 60 1.59 7.92 -5.55
C PRO A 60 0.81 6.79 -4.88
N CYS A 61 1.44 5.63 -4.59
CA CYS A 61 0.75 4.49 -3.97
C CYS A 61 0.19 4.81 -2.58
N TRP A 62 0.97 5.45 -1.70
CA TRP A 62 0.50 5.83 -0.37
C TRP A 62 -0.57 6.92 -0.41
N THR A 63 -0.46 7.87 -1.34
CA THR A 63 -1.48 8.92 -1.50
C THR A 63 -2.78 8.33 -2.05
N THR A 64 -2.70 7.38 -2.99
CA THR A 64 -3.87 6.64 -3.47
C THR A 64 -4.54 5.85 -2.35
N LEU A 65 -3.76 5.16 -1.50
CA LEU A 65 -4.30 4.45 -0.35
C LEU A 65 -5.02 5.40 0.63
N ALA A 66 -4.42 6.56 0.92
CA ALA A 66 -4.96 7.51 1.89
C ALA A 66 -6.20 8.28 1.38
N THR A 67 -6.28 8.54 0.08
CA THR A 67 -7.33 9.39 -0.51
C THR A 67 -8.42 8.60 -1.22
N GLY A 68 -8.18 7.34 -1.58
CA GLY A 68 -9.08 6.55 -2.43
C GLY A 68 -9.15 7.05 -3.88
N ALA A 69 -8.23 7.93 -4.31
CA ALA A 69 -8.20 8.49 -5.66
C ALA A 69 -6.88 8.14 -6.37
N TYR A 70 -6.85 8.15 -7.70
CA TYR A 70 -5.63 7.87 -8.47
C TYR A 70 -4.72 9.11 -8.62
N PRO A 71 -3.44 8.94 -9.02
CA PRO A 71 -2.51 10.05 -9.25
C PRO A 71 -3.03 11.16 -10.17
N GLY A 72 -3.84 10.81 -11.17
CA GLY A 72 -4.49 11.80 -12.04
C GLY A 72 -5.44 12.74 -11.29
N THR A 73 -5.99 12.32 -10.14
CA THR A 73 -6.90 13.10 -9.30
C THR A 73 -6.17 13.83 -8.19
N HIS A 74 -5.28 13.16 -7.44
CA HIS A 74 -4.57 13.78 -6.30
C HIS A 74 -3.26 14.48 -6.68
N GLY A 75 -2.76 14.32 -7.92
CA GLY A 75 -1.62 15.06 -8.46
C GLY A 75 -0.23 14.63 -7.96
N ILE A 76 -0.13 13.62 -7.10
CA ILE A 76 1.15 13.09 -6.59
C ILE A 76 1.59 11.93 -7.48
N THR A 77 2.71 12.10 -8.19
CA THR A 77 3.19 11.12 -9.18
C THR A 77 4.59 10.57 -8.87
N ASP A 78 5.38 11.25 -8.04
CA ASP A 78 6.75 10.87 -7.67
C ASP A 78 7.16 11.63 -6.38
N PHE A 79 8.37 11.40 -5.89
CA PHE A 79 8.97 12.16 -4.78
C PHE A 79 9.30 13.59 -5.16
N TRP A 80 9.59 13.84 -6.44
CA TRP A 80 10.00 15.14 -6.96
C TRP A 80 9.01 15.64 -7.99
N ARG A 81 8.82 16.97 -8.02
CA ARG A 81 8.02 17.59 -9.08
C ARG A 81 8.79 17.54 -10.39
N GLN A 82 8.15 17.00 -11.43
CA GLN A 82 8.69 17.07 -12.78
C GLN A 82 8.64 18.52 -13.28
N SER A 83 9.80 19.09 -13.62
CA SER A 83 9.91 20.45 -14.17
C SER A 83 10.59 20.41 -15.52
N ARG A 84 9.98 21.09 -16.50
CA ARG A 84 10.52 21.20 -17.86
C ARG A 84 11.71 22.15 -17.97
N LYS A 85 11.91 23.02 -16.97
CA LYS A 85 12.89 24.11 -17.03
C LYS A 85 14.07 23.92 -16.08
N ASN A 86 13.82 23.30 -14.93
CA ASN A 86 14.75 23.27 -13.80
C ASN A 86 14.84 21.83 -13.28
N LEU A 87 16.01 21.22 -13.30
CA LEU A 87 16.23 19.85 -12.78
C LEU A 87 16.25 19.81 -11.24
N ASP A 88 16.48 20.95 -10.61
CA ASP A 88 16.56 21.17 -9.17
C ASP A 88 15.24 21.67 -8.56
N ALA A 89 14.13 21.60 -9.30
CA ALA A 89 12.82 21.96 -8.77
C ALA A 89 12.38 20.95 -7.68
N VAL A 90 12.58 21.32 -6.41
CA VAL A 90 12.24 20.49 -5.23
C VAL A 90 10.80 20.71 -4.74
N THR A 91 10.14 21.79 -5.17
CA THR A 91 8.77 22.16 -4.76
C THR A 91 7.72 21.73 -5.75
#